data_AF-A0A2W0C7Z2-F1
#
_entry.id   AF-A0A2W0C7Z2-F1
#
_cell.length_a   1.000
_cell.length_b   1.000
_cell.length_c   1.000
_cell.angle_alpha   90.00
_cell.angle_beta   90.00
_cell.angle_gamma   90.00
#
_symmetry.space_group_name_H-M   'P 1'
#
loop_
_entity.id
_entity.type
_entity.pdbx_description
1 polymer ?
#
loop_
_entity_poly.entity_id
_entity_poly.type
_entity_poly.pdbx_seq_one_letter_code
_entity_poly.pdbx_strand_id
1 'polypeptide(L)'
;MPNSSVAVRFEYASERTIRKRNKLHYRFAHWPIWIVVFYLAPGPFTFDLFAHGVHPYMAAWLGLVIIATGMAGLFGKLPGVEPKPYIIRFTEDRSNPLYRRTCYTLAWSELVTYAALNIAGLIGAIATGQWRLQQIYSYAYFPIAATFWVLGALGKLPRVKPSTAGEGHERRYFYGTVWACVVAQPILGLLWWWLPRGRIFDILRLCGFGGVLAFMGALAVRGHLPRTRPILPGELAVSD
;
A
#
# COMPACT_ATOMS: atom_id res chain seq x y z
N MET A 1 -12.80 -35.49 -3.82
CA MET A 1 -11.32 -35.39 -3.82
C MET A 1 -10.95 -34.14 -3.03
N PRO A 2 -10.26 -34.24 -1.88
CA PRO A 2 -9.93 -33.06 -1.09
C PRO A 2 -8.78 -32.29 -1.75
N ASN A 3 -9.09 -31.03 -2.12
CA ASN A 3 -8.23 -29.87 -2.36
C ASN A 3 -6.78 -30.14 -2.76
N SER A 4 -6.48 -29.88 -4.04
CA SER A 4 -5.15 -29.46 -4.48
C SER A 4 -4.74 -28.23 -3.64
N SER A 5 -3.94 -28.45 -2.60
CA SER A 5 -3.34 -27.39 -1.82
C SER A 5 -2.54 -26.52 -2.79
N VAL A 6 -3.04 -25.33 -3.10
CA VAL A 6 -2.29 -24.34 -3.88
C VAL A 6 -0.95 -24.16 -3.16
N ALA A 7 0.15 -24.58 -3.79
CA ALA A 7 1.46 -24.53 -3.16
C ALA A 7 1.83 -23.07 -2.85
N VAL A 8 1.78 -22.70 -1.57
CA VAL A 8 2.17 -21.37 -1.08
C VAL A 8 3.66 -21.40 -0.77
N ARG A 9 4.42 -20.46 -1.36
CA ARG A 9 5.84 -20.28 -0.99
C ARG A 9 5.92 -19.62 0.38
N PHE A 10 6.65 -20.25 1.30
CA PHE A 10 6.97 -19.71 2.63
C PHE A 10 8.48 -19.55 2.81
N GLU A 11 8.87 -18.86 3.87
CA GLU A 11 10.27 -18.72 4.34
C GLU A 11 10.33 -19.13 5.81
N TYR A 12 11.36 -19.86 6.22
CA TYR A 12 11.58 -20.12 7.65
C TYR A 12 12.31 -18.95 8.31
N ALA A 13 11.95 -18.64 9.56
CA ALA A 13 12.60 -17.59 10.33
C ALA A 13 14.09 -17.87 10.57
N SER A 14 14.47 -19.14 10.72
CA SER A 14 15.85 -19.62 10.93
C SER A 14 16.76 -19.38 9.72
N GLU A 15 16.21 -19.43 8.50
CA GLU A 15 16.96 -19.23 7.26
C GLU A 15 17.22 -17.76 6.93
N ARG A 16 16.58 -16.83 7.66
CA ARG A 16 16.70 -15.40 7.36
C ARG A 16 17.99 -14.82 7.92
N THR A 17 18.76 -14.18 7.05
CA THR A 17 19.93 -13.41 7.47
C THR A 17 19.54 -12.27 8.41
N ILE A 18 20.01 -12.34 9.65
CA ILE A 18 19.85 -11.27 10.65
C ILE A 18 20.80 -10.12 10.32
N ARG A 19 20.25 -8.90 10.23
CA ARG A 19 21.02 -7.69 9.92
C ARG A 19 21.10 -6.77 11.12
N LYS A 20 22.30 -6.31 11.45
CA LYS A 20 22.53 -5.32 12.53
C LYS A 20 22.20 -3.87 12.11
N ARG A 21 22.23 -3.58 10.81
CA ARG A 21 21.94 -2.25 10.21
C ARG A 21 21.17 -2.39 8.90
N ASN A 22 20.35 -1.40 8.58
CA ASN A 22 19.70 -1.30 7.27
C ASN A 22 20.67 -0.72 6.23
N LYS A 23 20.52 -1.12 4.96
CA LYS A 23 21.34 -0.62 3.86
C LYS A 23 21.04 0.87 3.63
N LEU A 24 22.07 1.69 3.45
CA LEU A 24 21.91 3.14 3.31
C LEU A 24 21.01 3.53 2.13
N HIS A 25 21.27 2.96 0.94
CA HIS A 25 20.44 3.21 -0.26
C HIS A 25 18.98 2.81 -0.05
N TYR A 26 18.74 1.76 0.74
CA TYR A 26 17.38 1.30 1.03
C TYR A 26 16.63 2.35 1.88
N ARG A 27 17.30 2.96 2.85
CA ARG A 27 16.73 4.03 3.68
C ARG A 27 16.37 5.25 2.85
N PHE A 28 17.27 5.69 1.97
CA PHE A 28 17.01 6.80 1.06
C PHE A 28 15.87 6.50 0.08
N ALA A 29 15.82 5.29 -0.48
CA ALA A 29 14.77 4.89 -1.41
C ALA A 29 13.36 4.83 -0.77
N HIS A 30 13.25 4.72 0.57
CA HIS A 30 11.95 4.72 1.24
C HIS A 30 11.40 6.13 1.47
N TRP A 31 12.23 7.16 1.47
CA TRP A 31 11.77 8.51 1.73
C TRP A 31 10.82 9.04 0.64
N PRO A 32 11.12 8.91 -0.67
CA PRO A 32 10.17 9.28 -1.72
C PRO A 32 8.83 8.54 -1.64
N ILE A 33 8.85 7.26 -1.22
CA ILE A 33 7.62 6.47 -1.05
C ILE A 33 6.72 7.11 0.01
N TRP A 34 7.28 7.53 1.13
CA TRP A 34 6.50 8.20 2.18
C TRP A 34 6.04 9.58 1.78
N ILE A 35 6.85 10.35 1.04
CA ILE A 35 6.41 11.62 0.45
C ILE A 35 5.15 11.38 -0.39
N VAL A 36 5.16 10.39 -1.29
CA VAL A 36 4.00 10.08 -2.13
C VAL A 36 2.77 9.71 -1.30
N VAL A 37 2.91 8.83 -0.31
CA VAL A 37 1.78 8.41 0.55
C VAL A 37 1.12 9.60 1.24
N PHE A 38 1.91 10.48 1.86
CA PHE A 38 1.35 11.64 2.58
C PHE A 38 0.90 12.76 1.63
N TYR A 39 1.56 12.92 0.49
CA TYR A 39 1.19 13.93 -0.49
C TYR A 39 -0.17 13.65 -1.12
N LEU A 40 -0.54 12.38 -1.31
CA LEU A 40 -1.83 11.97 -1.87
C LEU A 40 -3.00 12.05 -0.88
N ALA A 41 -2.74 12.17 0.43
CA ALA A 41 -3.76 12.17 1.48
C ALA A 41 -4.86 13.25 1.34
N PRO A 42 -4.61 14.45 0.75
CA PRO A 42 -5.66 15.39 0.39
C PRO A 42 -6.39 14.96 -0.90
N GLY A 43 -6.86 13.71 -0.96
CA GLY A 43 -7.29 12.98 -2.15
C GLY A 43 -7.92 13.80 -3.29
N PRO A 44 -9.02 14.53 -3.07
CA PRO A 44 -9.68 15.30 -4.12
C PRO A 44 -8.78 16.33 -4.81
N PHE A 45 -7.82 16.94 -4.09
CA PHE A 45 -6.89 17.90 -4.69
C PHE A 45 -5.92 17.25 -5.71
N THR A 46 -5.79 15.92 -5.68
CA THR A 46 -5.06 15.18 -6.72
C THR A 46 -5.70 15.35 -8.09
N PHE A 47 -7.04 15.49 -8.18
CA PHE A 47 -7.71 15.79 -9.45
C PHE A 47 -7.36 17.18 -9.95
N ASP A 48 -7.32 18.16 -9.06
CA ASP A 48 -6.97 19.54 -9.43
C ASP A 48 -5.53 19.62 -9.94
N LEU A 49 -4.61 18.83 -9.36
CA LEU A 49 -3.23 18.73 -9.86
C LEU A 49 -3.18 18.28 -11.33
N PHE A 50 -3.99 17.30 -11.72
CA PHE A 50 -4.01 16.81 -13.11
C PHE A 50 -4.85 17.67 -14.04
N ALA A 51 -5.89 18.33 -13.55
CA ALA A 51 -6.78 19.16 -14.35
C ALA A 51 -6.24 20.56 -14.61
N HIS A 52 -5.58 21.16 -13.62
CA HIS A 52 -5.19 22.58 -13.62
C HIS A 52 -3.69 22.80 -13.35
N GLY A 53 -2.93 21.75 -13.02
CA GLY A 53 -1.51 21.85 -12.66
C GLY A 53 -1.29 22.12 -11.17
N VAL A 54 -0.05 22.49 -10.80
CA VAL A 54 0.33 22.67 -9.39
C VAL A 54 -0.24 23.98 -8.84
N HIS A 55 -1.30 23.87 -8.03
CA HIS A 55 -1.85 24.98 -7.27
C HIS A 55 -0.91 25.37 -6.08
N PRO A 56 -0.80 26.65 -5.69
CA PRO A 56 0.04 27.08 -4.55
C PRO A 56 -0.20 26.29 -3.25
N TYR A 57 -1.46 25.96 -2.92
CA TYR A 57 -1.79 25.11 -1.77
C TYR A 57 -1.20 23.70 -1.86
N MET A 58 -1.17 23.10 -3.06
CA MET A 58 -0.56 21.79 -3.28
C MET A 58 0.96 21.86 -3.19
N ALA A 59 1.57 22.94 -3.69
CA ALA A 59 3.01 23.18 -3.53
C ALA A 59 3.39 23.37 -2.05
N ALA A 60 2.60 24.14 -1.30
CA ALA A 60 2.78 24.33 0.14
C ALA A 60 2.62 23.01 0.90
N TRP A 61 1.60 22.20 0.56
CA TRP A 61 1.41 20.87 1.14
C TRP A 61 2.58 19.94 0.84
N LEU A 62 3.05 19.89 -0.41
CA LEU A 62 4.23 19.13 -0.79
C LEU A 62 5.46 19.54 0.02
N GLY A 63 5.71 20.85 0.16
CA GLY A 63 6.80 21.39 0.97
C GLY A 63 6.71 20.92 2.42
N LEU A 64 5.54 21.02 3.04
CA LEU A 64 5.29 20.54 4.40
C LEU A 64 5.54 19.03 4.52
N VAL A 65 5.05 18.22 3.58
CA VAL A 65 5.25 16.76 3.57
C VAL A 65 6.73 16.41 3.43
N ILE A 66 7.47 17.08 2.53
CA ILE A 66 8.91 16.86 2.35
C ILE A 66 9.66 17.19 3.64
N ILE A 67 9.37 18.32 4.28
CA ILE A 67 10.02 18.74 5.53
C ILE A 67 9.69 17.75 6.66
N ALA A 68 8.42 17.44 6.86
CA ALA A 68 7.97 16.54 7.93
C ALA A 68 8.53 15.11 7.77
N THR A 69 8.42 14.54 6.57
CA THR A 69 8.96 13.20 6.28
C THR A 69 10.48 13.19 6.26
N GLY A 70 11.13 14.28 5.81
CA GLY A 70 12.58 14.44 5.85
C GLY A 70 13.10 14.42 7.28
N MET A 71 12.50 15.22 8.17
CA MET A 71 12.82 15.20 9.61
C MET A 71 12.60 13.82 10.21
N ALA A 72 11.42 13.21 9.97
CA ALA A 72 11.14 11.86 10.45
C ALA A 72 12.16 10.83 9.92
N GLY A 73 12.58 10.95 8.66
CA GLY A 73 13.60 10.11 8.04
C GLY A 73 14.98 10.27 8.67
N LEU A 74 15.41 11.51 8.95
CA LEU A 74 16.66 11.81 9.65
C LEU A 74 16.70 11.16 11.04
N PHE A 75 15.58 11.21 11.77
CA PHE A 75 15.44 10.56 13.08
C PHE A 75 15.15 9.04 12.98
N GLY A 76 15.08 8.46 11.78
CA GLY A 76 14.78 7.04 11.59
C GLY A 76 13.39 6.63 12.05
N LYS A 77 12.41 7.55 11.97
CA LYS A 77 11.00 7.37 12.36
C LYS A 77 10.07 7.23 11.14
N LEU A 78 10.55 6.58 10.10
CA LEU A 78 9.75 6.16 8.94
C LEU A 78 10.02 4.69 8.63
N PRO A 79 8.99 3.87 8.34
CA PRO A 79 9.22 2.47 8.03
C PRO A 79 10.12 2.29 6.81
N GLY A 80 11.20 1.53 6.98
CA GLY A 80 12.24 1.31 5.97
C GLY A 80 13.39 2.34 6.00
N VAL A 81 13.23 3.48 6.69
CA VAL A 81 14.27 4.50 6.86
C VAL A 81 15.03 4.30 8.19
N GLU A 82 14.59 3.37 9.05
CA GLU A 82 15.26 3.11 10.33
C GLU A 82 16.74 2.72 10.13
N PRO A 83 17.65 3.15 11.02
CA PRO A 83 19.07 2.78 10.92
C PRO A 83 19.32 1.28 11.13
N LYS A 84 18.43 0.61 11.87
CA LYS A 84 18.47 -0.83 12.16
C LYS A 84 17.07 -1.41 11.93
N PRO A 85 16.94 -2.69 11.52
CA PRO A 85 15.64 -3.36 11.47
C PRO A 85 14.96 -3.28 12.85
N TYR A 86 13.73 -2.77 12.90
CA TYR A 86 12.96 -2.74 14.13
C TYR A 86 12.59 -4.16 14.61
N ILE A 87 12.18 -5.00 13.66
CA ILE A 87 11.93 -6.42 13.88
C ILE A 87 13.10 -7.20 13.32
N ILE A 88 13.78 -7.91 14.21
CA ILE A 88 14.93 -8.75 13.86
C ILE A 88 14.45 -10.17 13.58
N ARG A 89 13.55 -10.68 14.43
CA ARG A 89 12.90 -11.99 14.29
C ARG A 89 11.40 -11.78 14.14
N PHE A 90 10.81 -12.27 13.05
CA PHE A 90 9.36 -12.10 12.79
C PHE A 90 8.47 -13.01 13.65
N THR A 91 9.09 -13.84 14.49
CA THR A 91 8.45 -14.61 15.57
C THR A 91 8.47 -13.88 16.92
N GLU A 92 9.22 -12.77 17.02
CA GLU A 92 9.31 -11.98 18.23
C GLU A 92 8.13 -11.00 18.33
N ASP A 93 7.54 -10.90 19.52
CA ASP A 93 6.56 -9.87 19.81
C ASP A 93 7.23 -8.64 20.44
N ARG A 94 6.98 -7.47 19.85
CA ARG A 94 7.40 -6.16 20.33
C ARG A 94 6.22 -5.21 20.25
N SER A 95 6.25 -4.15 21.05
CA SER A 95 5.34 -3.03 20.82
C SER A 95 5.53 -2.49 19.40
N ASN A 96 4.45 -2.08 18.74
CA ASN A 96 4.55 -1.51 17.40
C ASN A 96 4.62 0.02 17.51
N PRO A 97 5.74 0.65 17.13
CA PRO A 97 5.93 2.09 17.24
C PRO A 97 4.81 2.88 16.55
N LEU A 98 4.41 3.99 17.19
CA LEU A 98 3.34 4.85 16.67
C LEU A 98 3.63 5.32 15.24
N TYR A 99 4.87 5.72 14.93
CA TYR A 99 5.21 6.16 13.57
C TYR A 99 4.94 5.08 12.52
N ARG A 100 5.18 3.80 12.83
CA ARG A 100 4.89 2.68 11.91
C ARG A 100 3.40 2.53 11.72
N ARG A 101 2.64 2.55 12.82
CA ARG A 101 1.18 2.44 12.82
C ARG A 101 0.54 3.57 12.01
N THR A 102 0.97 4.81 12.22
CA THR A 102 0.49 5.98 11.45
C THR A 102 0.80 5.83 9.97
N CYS A 103 2.06 5.54 9.63
CA CYS A 103 2.49 5.39 8.23
C CYS A 103 1.72 4.28 7.51
N TYR A 104 1.55 3.11 8.13
CA TYR A 104 0.79 2.01 7.54
C TYR A 104 -0.71 2.30 7.46
N THR A 105 -1.28 3.04 8.41
CA THR A 105 -2.69 3.49 8.35
C THR A 105 -2.94 4.35 7.12
N LEU A 106 -2.09 5.36 6.91
CA LEU A 106 -2.19 6.24 5.75
C LEU A 106 -1.92 5.47 4.46
N ALA A 107 -0.93 4.59 4.42
CA ALA A 107 -0.69 3.77 3.25
C ALA A 107 -1.90 2.88 2.90
N TRP A 108 -2.57 2.28 3.90
CA TRP A 108 -3.80 1.53 3.67
C TRP A 108 -4.94 2.40 3.13
N SER A 109 -5.15 3.61 3.69
CA SER A 109 -6.18 4.51 3.16
C SER A 109 -5.93 4.85 1.71
N GLU A 110 -4.70 5.23 1.34
CA GLU A 110 -4.40 5.62 -0.04
C GLU A 110 -4.53 4.45 -1.02
N LEU A 111 -3.93 3.30 -0.71
CA LEU A 111 -3.96 2.14 -1.60
C LEU A 111 -5.40 1.69 -1.91
N VAL A 112 -6.24 1.59 -0.88
CA VAL A 112 -7.61 1.10 -1.06
C VAL A 112 -8.51 2.17 -1.67
N THR A 113 -8.41 3.42 -1.21
CA THR A 113 -9.29 4.48 -1.69
C THR A 113 -9.08 4.73 -3.17
N TYR A 114 -7.84 4.85 -3.63
CA TYR A 114 -7.58 5.06 -5.06
C TYR A 114 -8.01 3.86 -5.92
N ALA A 115 -7.80 2.62 -5.45
CA ALA A 115 -8.24 1.45 -6.20
C ALA A 115 -9.77 1.37 -6.29
N ALA A 116 -10.46 1.56 -5.15
CA ALA A 116 -11.90 1.48 -5.07
C ALA A 116 -12.60 2.59 -5.88
N LEU A 117 -12.11 3.82 -5.80
CA LEU A 117 -12.69 4.94 -6.53
C LEU A 117 -12.51 4.82 -8.05
N ASN A 118 -11.35 4.32 -8.51
CA ASN A 118 -11.15 4.05 -9.94
C ASN A 118 -12.10 2.96 -10.46
N ILE A 119 -12.29 1.89 -9.69
CA ILE A 119 -13.28 0.85 -10.03
C ILE A 119 -14.69 1.45 -10.07
N ALA A 120 -15.08 2.20 -9.04
CA ALA A 120 -16.40 2.81 -8.96
C ALA A 120 -16.67 3.79 -10.10
N GLY A 121 -15.68 4.61 -10.47
CA GLY A 121 -15.81 5.55 -11.58
C GLY A 121 -15.91 4.87 -12.94
N LEU A 122 -15.15 3.79 -13.17
CA LEU A 122 -15.27 2.99 -14.40
C LEU A 122 -16.64 2.29 -14.48
N ILE A 123 -17.11 1.68 -13.39
CA ILE A 123 -18.45 1.08 -13.32
C ILE A 123 -19.53 2.14 -13.60
N GLY A 124 -19.42 3.31 -12.96
CA GLY A 124 -20.33 4.43 -13.16
C GLY A 124 -20.34 4.92 -14.62
N ALA A 125 -19.17 5.05 -15.25
CA ALA A 125 -19.04 5.44 -16.64
C ALA A 125 -19.65 4.40 -17.60
N ILE A 126 -19.45 3.11 -17.35
CA ILE A 126 -20.06 2.04 -18.13
C ILE A 126 -21.58 2.09 -18.01
N ALA A 127 -22.11 2.17 -16.79
CA ALA A 127 -23.55 2.16 -16.54
C ALA A 127 -24.26 3.39 -17.13
N THR A 128 -23.70 4.59 -16.91
CA THR A 128 -24.36 5.86 -17.22
C THR A 128 -23.94 6.47 -18.56
N GLY A 129 -22.83 6.03 -19.13
CA GLY A 129 -22.18 6.69 -20.27
C GLY A 129 -21.51 8.01 -19.92
N GLN A 130 -21.43 8.38 -18.63
CA GLN A 130 -20.88 9.66 -18.19
C GLN A 130 -19.68 9.47 -17.27
N TRP A 131 -18.59 10.16 -17.58
CA TRP A 131 -17.41 10.20 -16.71
C TRP A 131 -17.61 11.20 -15.58
N ARG A 132 -17.73 10.70 -14.34
CA ARG A 132 -17.98 11.52 -13.13
C ARG A 132 -16.97 11.26 -12.01
N LEU A 133 -15.74 10.87 -12.36
CA LEU A 133 -14.75 10.43 -11.37
C LEU A 133 -14.39 11.54 -10.37
N GLN A 134 -14.30 12.80 -10.82
CA GLN A 134 -14.03 13.93 -9.93
C GLN A 134 -15.10 14.07 -8.85
N GLN A 135 -16.39 14.03 -9.21
CA GLN A 135 -17.49 14.12 -8.26
C GLN A 135 -17.47 12.95 -7.29
N ILE A 136 -17.23 11.72 -7.79
CA ILE A 136 -17.10 10.54 -6.94
C ILE A 136 -15.95 10.73 -5.93
N TYR A 137 -14.79 11.23 -6.36
CA TYR A 137 -13.66 11.50 -5.46
C TYR A 137 -14.00 12.57 -4.42
N SER A 138 -14.63 13.68 -4.82
CA SER A 138 -14.99 14.77 -3.91
C SER A 138 -15.90 14.32 -2.75
N TYR A 139 -16.82 13.38 -3.01
CA TYR A 139 -17.75 12.90 -1.98
C TYR A 139 -17.32 11.62 -1.28
N ALA A 140 -16.69 10.68 -1.99
CA ALA A 140 -16.44 9.33 -1.46
C ALA A 140 -15.01 9.13 -0.91
N TYR A 141 -14.04 9.97 -1.28
CA TYR A 141 -12.66 9.81 -0.82
C TYR A 141 -12.56 9.84 0.72
N PHE A 142 -13.03 10.92 1.35
CA PHE A 142 -12.89 11.07 2.80
C PHE A 142 -13.69 10.03 3.60
N PRO A 143 -14.92 9.64 3.23
CA PRO A 143 -15.61 8.53 3.90
C PRO A 143 -14.83 7.21 3.87
N ILE A 144 -14.23 6.84 2.72
CA ILE A 144 -13.43 5.62 2.61
C ILE A 144 -12.13 5.77 3.41
N ALA A 145 -11.38 6.85 3.21
CA ALA A 145 -10.12 7.09 3.90
C ALA A 145 -10.30 7.15 5.42
N ALA A 146 -11.32 7.86 5.91
CA ALA A 146 -11.66 7.96 7.34
C ALA A 146 -12.00 6.59 7.94
N THR A 147 -12.65 5.70 7.17
CA THR A 147 -12.88 4.31 7.62
C THR A 147 -11.55 3.61 7.90
N PHE A 148 -10.57 3.74 7.01
CA PHE A 148 -9.23 3.18 7.22
C PHE A 148 -8.48 3.88 8.36
N TRP A 149 -8.64 5.19 8.54
CA TRP A 149 -8.04 5.91 9.66
C TRP A 149 -8.59 5.44 11.00
N VAL A 150 -9.90 5.24 11.11
CA VAL A 150 -10.54 4.66 12.31
C VAL A 150 -10.05 3.25 12.55
N LEU A 151 -10.03 2.38 11.53
CA LEU A 151 -9.51 1.02 11.66
C LEU A 151 -8.03 1.00 12.06
N GLY A 152 -7.24 1.95 11.56
CA GLY A 152 -5.83 2.10 11.91
C GLY A 152 -5.63 2.59 13.35
N ALA A 153 -6.41 3.59 13.79
CA ALA A 153 -6.41 4.05 15.18
C ALA A 153 -6.75 2.92 16.15
N LEU A 154 -7.75 2.09 15.80
CA LEU A 154 -8.13 0.88 16.53
C LEU A 154 -7.12 -0.27 16.40
N GLY A 155 -6.08 -0.14 15.57
CA GLY A 155 -5.08 -1.19 15.36
C GLY A 155 -5.61 -2.43 14.65
N LYS A 156 -6.71 -2.33 13.89
CA LYS A 156 -7.36 -3.46 13.20
C LYS A 156 -6.82 -3.74 11.80
N LEU A 157 -5.94 -2.88 11.27
CA LEU A 157 -5.33 -3.08 9.97
C LEU A 157 -4.05 -3.93 10.08
N PRO A 158 -3.73 -4.77 9.07
CA PRO A 158 -2.48 -5.51 9.04
C PRO A 158 -1.28 -4.57 9.18
N ARG A 159 -0.34 -4.92 10.07
CA ARG A 159 0.85 -4.13 10.45
C ARG A 159 0.59 -2.84 11.24
N VAL A 160 -0.65 -2.54 11.62
CA VAL A 160 -1.04 -1.38 12.43
C VAL A 160 -1.39 -1.77 13.87
N LYS A 161 -1.46 -3.06 14.16
CA LYS A 161 -1.70 -3.59 15.51
C LYS A 161 -0.72 -2.99 16.53
N PRO A 162 -1.13 -2.85 17.82
CA PRO A 162 -0.24 -2.36 18.87
C PRO A 162 0.97 -3.26 19.15
N SER A 163 0.92 -4.53 18.74
CA SER A 163 1.97 -5.53 18.87
C SER A 163 2.40 -6.03 17.49
N THR A 164 3.65 -6.50 17.38
CA THR A 164 4.21 -7.08 16.15
C THR A 164 4.00 -8.60 16.08
N ALA A 165 3.27 -9.20 17.01
CA ALA A 165 2.90 -10.60 16.97
C ALA A 165 2.16 -10.95 15.66
N GLY A 166 2.60 -12.03 15.00
CA GLY A 166 2.00 -12.47 13.73
C GLY A 166 2.34 -11.59 12.53
N GLU A 167 3.19 -10.56 12.67
CA GLU A 167 3.52 -9.64 11.59
C GLU A 167 4.19 -10.34 10.39
N GLY A 168 4.91 -11.45 10.64
CA GLY A 168 5.47 -12.32 9.61
C GLY A 168 4.42 -12.89 8.64
N HIS A 169 3.18 -13.04 9.10
CA HIS A 169 2.03 -13.41 8.27
C HIS A 169 1.35 -12.17 7.69
N GLU A 170 1.04 -11.17 8.52
CA GLU A 170 0.27 -9.98 8.12
C GLU A 170 0.90 -9.17 7.00
N ARG A 171 2.24 -9.16 6.93
CA ARG A 171 2.98 -8.41 5.92
C ARG A 171 2.54 -8.73 4.49
N ARG A 172 2.08 -9.96 4.25
CA ARG A 172 1.69 -10.41 2.91
C ARG A 172 0.51 -9.63 2.36
N TYR A 173 -0.45 -9.30 3.21
CA TYR A 173 -1.63 -8.55 2.80
C TYR A 173 -1.25 -7.13 2.42
N PHE A 174 -0.48 -6.46 3.28
CA PHE A 174 -0.01 -5.10 3.00
C PHE A 174 0.86 -5.04 1.73
N TYR A 175 1.92 -5.85 1.64
CA TYR A 175 2.81 -5.83 0.47
C TYR A 175 2.11 -6.33 -0.79
N GLY A 176 1.17 -7.28 -0.68
CA GLY A 176 0.35 -7.71 -1.80
C GLY A 176 -0.49 -6.56 -2.37
N THR A 177 -1.15 -5.79 -1.51
CA THR A 177 -1.89 -4.59 -1.92
C THR A 177 -0.97 -3.53 -2.52
N VAL A 178 0.20 -3.27 -1.90
CA VAL A 178 1.19 -2.34 -2.46
C VAL A 178 1.58 -2.73 -3.89
N TRP A 179 1.96 -4.00 -4.10
CA TRP A 179 2.33 -4.49 -5.43
C TRP A 179 1.18 -4.39 -6.42
N ALA A 180 -0.03 -4.75 -6.01
CA ALA A 180 -1.21 -4.68 -6.86
C ALA A 180 -1.48 -3.24 -7.31
N CYS A 181 -1.55 -2.29 -6.37
CA CYS A 181 -1.87 -0.90 -6.68
C CYS A 181 -0.75 -0.19 -7.46
N VAL A 182 0.52 -0.39 -7.08
CA VAL A 182 1.66 0.28 -7.74
C VAL A 182 1.81 -0.17 -9.19
N VAL A 183 1.38 -1.39 -9.55
CA VAL A 183 1.39 -1.86 -10.93
C VAL A 183 0.09 -1.51 -11.66
N ALA A 184 -1.07 -1.68 -11.02
CA ALA A 184 -2.36 -1.46 -11.66
C ALA A 184 -2.63 0.02 -11.98
N GLN A 185 -2.25 0.95 -11.09
CA GLN A 185 -2.54 2.38 -11.27
C GLN A 185 -1.82 2.97 -12.51
N PRO A 186 -0.52 2.74 -12.74
CA PRO A 186 0.13 3.17 -13.99
C PRO A 186 -0.45 2.50 -15.24
N ILE A 187 -0.80 1.20 -15.17
CA ILE A 187 -1.43 0.52 -16.30
C ILE A 187 -2.77 1.16 -16.64
N LEU A 188 -3.61 1.45 -15.65
CA LEU A 188 -4.87 2.16 -15.87
C LEU A 188 -4.62 3.56 -16.47
N GLY A 189 -3.61 4.29 -15.99
CA GLY A 189 -3.19 5.57 -16.56
C GLY A 189 -2.79 5.46 -18.03
N LEU A 190 -2.02 4.44 -18.41
CA LEU A 190 -1.64 4.16 -19.80
C LEU A 190 -2.87 3.81 -20.66
N LEU A 191 -3.77 2.95 -20.16
CA LEU A 191 -5.02 2.62 -20.85
C LEU A 191 -5.93 3.85 -21.01
N TRP A 192 -5.91 4.77 -20.03
CA TRP A 192 -6.62 6.03 -20.13
C TRP A 192 -6.05 6.92 -21.23
N TRP A 193 -4.73 6.95 -21.37
CA TRP A 193 -4.05 7.75 -22.38
C TRP A 193 -4.20 7.18 -23.80
N TRP A 194 -4.14 5.87 -23.97
CA TRP A 194 -4.12 5.23 -25.29
C TRP A 194 -5.49 4.87 -25.86
N LEU A 195 -6.45 4.48 -25.02
CA LEU A 195 -7.75 4.07 -25.53
C LEU A 195 -8.65 5.29 -25.76
N PRO A 196 -9.54 5.28 -26.77
CA PRO A 196 -10.54 6.32 -26.95
C PRO A 196 -11.53 6.40 -25.78
N ARG A 197 -12.30 7.49 -25.72
CA ARG A 197 -13.43 7.59 -24.79
C ARG A 197 -14.61 6.76 -25.33
N GLY A 198 -15.35 6.11 -24.44
CA GLY A 198 -16.57 5.38 -24.78
C GLY A 198 -16.72 4.09 -24.00
N ARG A 199 -17.97 3.62 -23.89
CA ARG A 199 -18.36 2.48 -23.03
C ARG A 199 -17.53 1.22 -23.25
N ILE A 200 -17.24 0.86 -24.50
CA ILE A 200 -16.42 -0.33 -24.82
C ILE A 200 -15.01 -0.19 -24.25
N PHE A 201 -14.40 0.99 -24.38
CA PHE A 201 -13.05 1.24 -23.87
C PHE A 201 -13.03 1.37 -22.33
N ASP A 202 -14.11 1.83 -21.71
CA ASP A 202 -14.26 1.82 -20.26
C ASP A 202 -14.37 0.40 -19.69
N ILE A 203 -15.05 -0.51 -20.40
CA ILE A 203 -15.04 -1.95 -20.09
C ILE A 203 -13.61 -2.49 -20.18
N LEU A 204 -12.88 -2.19 -21.27
CA LEU A 204 -11.50 -2.64 -21.42
C LEU A 204 -10.58 -2.13 -20.32
N ARG A 205 -10.74 -0.87 -19.89
CA ARG A 205 -10.02 -0.29 -18.74
C ARG A 205 -10.35 -1.00 -17.45
N LEU A 206 -11.63 -1.27 -17.19
CA LEU A 206 -12.05 -1.98 -15.97
C LEU A 206 -11.52 -3.41 -15.94
N CYS A 207 -11.62 -4.13 -17.05
CA CYS A 207 -11.08 -5.48 -17.18
C CYS A 207 -9.55 -5.50 -17.04
N GLY A 208 -8.85 -4.55 -17.67
CA GLY A 208 -7.39 -4.43 -17.55
C GLY A 208 -6.95 -4.10 -16.13
N PHE A 209 -7.55 -3.08 -15.52
CA PHE A 209 -7.23 -2.66 -14.15
C PHE A 209 -7.55 -3.74 -13.13
N GLY A 210 -8.78 -4.26 -13.15
CA GLY A 210 -9.24 -5.35 -12.28
C GLY A 210 -8.45 -6.64 -12.49
N GLY A 211 -8.11 -6.95 -13.75
CA GLY A 211 -7.28 -8.11 -14.11
C GLY A 211 -5.88 -8.03 -13.52
N VAL A 212 -5.22 -6.86 -13.58
CA VAL A 212 -3.90 -6.65 -12.96
C VAL A 212 -3.98 -6.74 -11.44
N LEU A 213 -5.00 -6.12 -10.82
CA LEU A 213 -5.20 -6.23 -9.36
C LEU A 213 -5.38 -7.70 -8.93
N ALA A 214 -6.22 -8.45 -9.64
CA ALA A 214 -6.46 -9.87 -9.38
C ALA A 214 -5.20 -10.70 -9.59
N PHE A 215 -4.46 -10.46 -10.68
CA PHE A 215 -3.23 -11.17 -11.00
C PHE A 215 -2.14 -10.94 -9.94
N MET A 216 -1.88 -9.68 -9.58
CA MET A 216 -0.89 -9.34 -8.56
C MET A 216 -1.31 -9.86 -7.18
N GLY A 217 -2.60 -9.78 -6.84
CA GLY A 217 -3.15 -10.39 -5.63
C GLY A 217 -2.97 -11.92 -5.60
N ALA A 218 -3.21 -12.60 -6.73
CA ALA A 218 -3.03 -14.03 -6.88
C ALA A 218 -1.56 -14.46 -6.72
N LEU A 219 -0.60 -13.65 -7.20
CA LEU A 219 0.82 -13.86 -6.98
C LEU A 219 1.22 -13.60 -5.51
N ALA A 220 0.62 -12.59 -4.87
CA ALA A 220 0.86 -12.28 -3.45
C ALA A 220 0.39 -13.42 -2.53
N VAL A 221 -0.82 -13.95 -2.75
CA VAL A 221 -1.40 -15.06 -1.96
C VAL A 221 -0.50 -16.30 -2.03
N ARG A 222 0.12 -16.54 -3.19
CA ARG A 222 1.04 -17.67 -3.42
C ARG A 222 2.48 -17.41 -2.94
N GLY A 223 2.80 -16.20 -2.47
CA GLY A 223 4.16 -15.86 -2.01
C GLY A 223 5.18 -15.67 -3.14
N HIS A 224 4.73 -15.42 -4.37
CA HIS A 224 5.64 -15.17 -5.50
C HIS A 224 6.24 -13.76 -5.47
N LEU A 225 5.53 -12.79 -4.91
CA LEU A 225 6.00 -11.40 -4.85
C LEU A 225 6.94 -11.16 -3.66
N PRO A 226 7.90 -10.24 -3.78
CA PRO A 226 8.77 -9.87 -2.66
C PRO A 226 7.97 -9.49 -1.42
N ARG A 227 8.35 -10.06 -0.27
CA ARG A 227 7.72 -9.84 1.06
C ARG A 227 6.28 -10.33 1.22
N THR A 228 5.78 -11.13 0.28
CA THR A 228 4.45 -11.76 0.40
C THR A 228 4.50 -13.19 0.94
N ARG A 229 5.69 -13.82 0.96
CA ARG A 229 5.88 -15.13 1.61
C ARG A 229 5.60 -15.01 3.11
N PRO A 230 4.72 -15.87 3.67
CA PRO A 230 4.60 -16.02 5.12
C PRO A 230 5.96 -16.43 5.70
N ILE A 231 6.31 -15.86 6.87
CA ILE A 231 7.44 -16.35 7.64
C ILE A 231 6.92 -17.30 8.71
N LEU A 232 7.34 -18.56 8.64
CA LEU A 232 7.02 -19.55 9.65
C LEU A 232 8.11 -19.58 10.73
N PRO A 233 7.78 -19.93 11.99
CA PRO A 233 8.78 -20.32 12.96
C PRO A 233 9.68 -21.41 12.37
N GLY A 234 10.99 -21.31 12.57
CA GLY A 234 11.90 -22.44 12.26
C GLY A 234 11.70 -23.58 13.26
N GLU A 235 12.46 -24.67 13.11
CA GLU A 235 12.49 -25.73 14.11
C GLU A 235 12.76 -25.14 15.51
N LEU A 236 11.93 -25.54 16.48
CA LEU A 236 12.16 -25.24 17.89
C LEU A 236 13.53 -25.83 18.24
N ALA A 237 14.47 -24.99 18.65
CA ALA A 237 15.59 -25.48 19.44
C ALA A 237 14.97 -26.00 20.75
N VAL A 238 14.69 -27.31 20.81
CA VAL A 238 14.44 -27.99 22.07
C VAL A 238 15.75 -27.86 22.84
N SER A 239 15.73 -27.06 23.89
CA SER A 239 16.79 -27.11 24.90
C SER A 239 16.59 -28.42 25.63
N ASP A 240 17.58 -29.30 25.55
CA ASP A 240 17.80 -30.32 26.58
C ASP A 240 18.00 -29.64 27.96
#